data_AF-A0A524LJ60-F1
#
_entry.id   AF-A0A524LJ60-F1
#
_cell.length_a   1.000
_cell.length_b   1.000
_cell.length_c   1.000
_cell.angle_alpha   90.00
_cell.angle_beta   90.00
_cell.angle_gamma   90.00
#
_symmetry.space_group_name_H-M   'P 1'
#
loop_
_entity.id
_entity.type
_entity.pdbx_description
1 polymer ?
#
loop_
_entity_poly.entity_id
_entity_poly.type
_entity_poly.pdbx_seq_one_letter_code
_entity_poly.pdbx_strand_id
1 'polypeptide(L)'
;MLNSRECPKCGSSSLAGPHRIFSEGPVRIDLPGISTATLESITCTNCGYTELYSDRLGLENIRKNGRILQRNPHTIPQGNPRICGFCGTKASPDATYCPECGNNF
;
A
#
# COMPACT_ATOMS: atom_id res chain seq x y z
N MET A 1 -2.28 -6.33 -8.84
CA MET A 1 -3.55 -7.01 -9.21
C MET A 1 -3.98 -6.83 -10.66
N LEU A 2 -4.05 -5.61 -11.20
CA LEU A 2 -4.61 -5.35 -12.54
C LEU A 2 -3.91 -6.15 -13.67
N ASN A 3 -2.57 -6.18 -13.64
CA ASN A 3 -1.78 -6.89 -14.63
C ASN A 3 -1.53 -8.35 -14.25
N SER A 4 -1.23 -8.61 -12.97
CA SER A 4 -0.89 -9.95 -12.47
C SER A 4 -2.09 -10.89 -12.34
N ARG A 5 -3.33 -10.36 -12.25
CA ARG A 5 -4.55 -11.10 -11.90
C ARG A 5 -4.49 -11.84 -10.56
N GLU A 6 -3.48 -11.52 -9.74
CA GLU A 6 -3.24 -12.12 -8.42
C GLU A 6 -2.97 -11.04 -7.37
N CYS A 7 -3.35 -11.33 -6.14
CA CYS A 7 -3.08 -10.52 -4.97
C CYS A 7 -1.59 -10.64 -4.58
N PRO A 8 -0.82 -9.55 -4.52
CA PRO A 8 0.60 -9.61 -4.16
C PRO A 8 0.83 -9.92 -2.67
N LYS A 9 -0.20 -9.81 -1.83
CA LYS A 9 -0.10 -10.11 -0.39
C LYS A 9 -0.26 -11.60 -0.08
N CYS A 10 -1.20 -12.29 -0.74
CA CYS A 10 -1.55 -13.68 -0.40
C CYS A 10 -1.58 -14.65 -1.59
N GLY A 11 -1.26 -14.19 -2.80
CA GLY A 11 -1.25 -15.01 -4.03
C GLY A 11 -2.64 -15.38 -4.56
N SER A 12 -3.72 -15.00 -3.88
CA SER A 12 -5.07 -15.34 -4.33
C SER A 12 -5.45 -14.62 -5.63
N SER A 13 -6.09 -15.33 -6.55
CA SER A 13 -6.72 -14.79 -7.75
C SER A 13 -8.17 -14.33 -7.51
N SER A 14 -8.70 -14.49 -6.28
CA SER A 14 -10.03 -14.01 -5.91
C SER A 14 -9.98 -12.50 -5.64
N LEU A 15 -10.36 -11.73 -6.65
CA LEU A 15 -10.27 -10.27 -6.69
C LEU A 15 -11.65 -9.67 -7.02
N ALA A 16 -12.01 -8.60 -6.34
CA ALA A 16 -13.21 -7.80 -6.57
C ALA A 16 -12.82 -6.40 -7.08
N GLY A 17 -13.53 -5.92 -8.11
CA GLY A 17 -13.31 -4.61 -8.73
C GLY A 17 -13.45 -4.64 -10.26
N PRO A 18 -13.15 -3.53 -10.96
CA PRO A 18 -12.76 -2.23 -10.39
C PRO A 18 -13.93 -1.55 -9.68
N HIS A 19 -13.71 -1.09 -8.46
CA HIS A 19 -14.65 -0.22 -7.75
C HIS A 19 -14.19 1.22 -7.91
N ARG A 20 -15.12 2.09 -8.31
CA ARG A 20 -14.91 3.53 -8.27
C ARG A 20 -15.17 4.02 -6.86
N ILE A 21 -14.22 4.78 -6.33
CA ILE A 21 -14.41 5.42 -5.03
C ILE A 21 -15.20 6.70 -5.29
N PHE A 22 -16.47 6.68 -4.91
CA PHE A 22 -17.33 7.84 -4.95
C PHE A 22 -17.39 8.49 -3.58
N SER A 23 -17.44 9.81 -3.57
CA SER A 23 -17.77 10.64 -2.43
C SER A 23 -18.84 11.62 -2.91
N GLU A 24 -19.68 12.13 -2.00
CA GLU A 24 -20.63 13.21 -2.33
C GLU A 24 -19.90 14.49 -2.79
N GLY A 25 -18.58 14.57 -2.59
CA GLY A 25 -17.67 15.51 -3.25
C GLY A 25 -16.49 14.81 -3.95
N PRO A 26 -15.53 15.54 -4.53
CA PRO A 26 -14.35 14.91 -5.11
C PRO A 26 -13.55 14.16 -4.04
N VAL A 27 -13.24 12.88 -4.28
CA VAL A 27 -12.29 12.11 -3.48
C VAL A 27 -10.92 12.74 -3.66
N ARG A 28 -10.50 13.54 -2.69
CA ARG A 28 -9.18 14.18 -2.70
C ARG A 28 -8.15 13.19 -2.18
N ILE A 29 -7.31 12.69 -3.09
CA ILE A 29 -5.98 12.25 -2.70
C ILE A 29 -5.27 13.49 -2.17
N ASP A 30 -4.50 13.39 -1.07
CA ASP A 30 -3.70 14.49 -0.53
C ASP A 30 -2.58 14.87 -1.52
N LEU A 31 -2.99 15.55 -2.59
CA LEU A 31 -2.17 16.28 -3.53
C LEU A 31 -2.43 17.75 -3.20
N PRO A 32 -1.44 18.50 -2.69
CA PRO A 32 -1.66 19.86 -2.22
C PRO A 32 -2.33 20.72 -3.30
N GLY A 33 -3.61 21.03 -3.09
CA GLY A 33 -4.41 21.95 -3.91
C GLY A 33 -4.99 21.42 -5.22
N ILE A 34 -4.90 20.13 -5.54
CA ILE A 34 -5.29 19.61 -6.87
C ILE A 34 -6.25 18.41 -6.75
N SER A 35 -7.45 18.56 -7.29
CA SER A 35 -8.50 17.53 -7.32
C SER A 35 -8.69 17.02 -8.75
N THR A 36 -7.90 16.04 -9.19
CA THR A 36 -7.90 15.65 -10.62
C THR A 36 -7.64 14.17 -10.91
N ALA A 37 -7.55 13.30 -9.91
CA ALA A 37 -7.33 11.86 -10.13
C ALA A 37 -8.63 11.09 -9.91
N THR A 38 -9.13 10.42 -10.95
CA THR A 38 -10.10 9.33 -10.74
C THR A 38 -9.34 8.14 -10.17
N LEU A 39 -9.83 7.58 -9.06
CA LEU A 39 -9.28 6.37 -8.47
C LEU A 39 -10.19 5.17 -8.72
N GLU A 40 -9.60 4.14 -9.30
CA GLU A 40 -10.17 2.80 -9.33
C GLU A 40 -9.47 1.93 -8.29
N SER A 41 -10.22 1.03 -7.68
CA SER A 41 -9.71 0.13 -6.66
C SER A 41 -10.00 -1.33 -7.03
N ILE A 42 -9.04 -2.20 -6.73
CA ILE A 42 -9.22 -3.65 -6.79
C ILE A 42 -8.88 -4.20 -5.40
N THR A 43 -9.76 -5.01 -4.85
CA THR A 43 -9.62 -5.59 -3.51
C THR A 43 -9.58 -7.11 -3.59
N CYS A 44 -8.60 -7.73 -2.94
CA CYS A 44 -8.57 -9.17 -2.76
C CYS A 44 -9.65 -9.60 -1.77
N THR A 45 -10.57 -10.47 -2.18
CA THR A 45 -11.67 -10.95 -1.32
C THR A 45 -11.17 -11.92 -0.24
N ASN A 46 -9.99 -12.53 -0.42
CA ASN A 46 -9.41 -13.47 0.53
C ASN A 46 -8.72 -12.78 1.72
N CYS A 47 -7.95 -11.71 1.48
CA CYS A 47 -7.15 -11.07 2.53
C CYS A 47 -7.41 -9.58 2.74
N GLY A 48 -8.33 -8.99 1.96
CA GLY A 48 -8.70 -7.57 2.07
C GLY A 48 -7.65 -6.58 1.57
N TYR A 49 -6.51 -7.04 1.04
CA TYR A 49 -5.52 -6.13 0.44
C TYR A 49 -6.16 -5.40 -0.75
N THR A 50 -6.00 -4.09 -0.83
CA THR A 50 -6.59 -3.22 -1.85
C THR A 50 -5.49 -2.45 -2.58
N GLU A 51 -5.51 -2.48 -3.91
CA GLU A 51 -4.67 -1.63 -4.76
C GLU A 51 -5.51 -0.51 -5.37
N LEU A 52 -4.94 0.70 -5.41
CA LEU A 52 -5.53 1.89 -6.02
C LEU A 52 -4.78 2.24 -7.31
N TYR A 53 -5.53 2.55 -8.35
CA TYR A 53 -5.02 2.95 -9.66
C TYR A 53 -5.52 4.35 -9.99
N SER A 54 -4.63 5.21 -10.43
CA SER A 54 -4.97 6.53 -10.96
C SER A 54 -5.11 6.44 -12.47
N ASP A 55 -6.07 7.18 -13.03
CA ASP A 55 -6.11 7.45 -14.45
C ASP A 55 -4.88 8.24 -14.93
N ARG A 56 -4.77 8.43 -16.25
CA ARG A 56 -3.61 9.11 -16.86
C ARG A 56 -3.41 10.52 -16.30
N LEU A 57 -4.49 11.29 -16.16
CA LEU A 57 -4.44 12.66 -15.65
C LEU A 57 -4.03 12.68 -14.17
N GLY A 58 -4.59 11.79 -13.35
CA GLY A 58 -4.23 11.61 -11.96
C GLY A 58 -2.75 11.27 -11.79
N LEU A 59 -2.23 10.35 -12.61
CA LEU A 59 -0.81 9.98 -12.61
C LEU A 59 0.09 11.16 -12.97
N GLU A 60 -0.27 11.95 -13.99
CA GLU A 60 0.46 13.17 -14.34
C GLU A 60 0.49 14.18 -13.17
N ASN A 61 -0.62 14.34 -12.46
CA ASN A 61 -0.71 15.23 -11.30
C ASN A 61 0.09 14.74 -10.10
N ILE A 62 0.07 13.43 -9.82
CA ILE A 62 0.90 12.81 -8.78
C ILE A 62 2.38 13.01 -9.09
N ARG A 63 2.80 12.83 -10.35
CA ARG A 63 4.21 13.04 -10.75
C ARG A 63 4.64 14.50 -10.59
N LYS A 64 3.76 15.44 -10.92
CA LYS A 64 4.07 16.88 -10.88
C LYS A 64 4.03 17.47 -9.47
N ASN A 65 3.09 17.04 -8.63
CA ASN A 65 2.78 17.71 -7.34
C ASN A 65 2.70 16.76 -6.14
N GLY A 66 2.86 15.45 -6.35
CA GLY A 66 2.81 14.47 -5.27
C GLY A 66 4.00 14.59 -4.33
N ARG A 67 3.77 14.30 -3.04
CA ARG A 67 4.84 14.16 -2.06
C ARG A 67 5.52 12.82 -2.27
N ILE A 68 6.72 12.83 -2.87
CA ILE A 68 7.51 11.62 -3.05
C ILE A 68 8.20 11.29 -1.73
N LEU A 69 7.82 10.17 -1.11
CA LEU A 69 8.52 9.63 0.05
C LEU A 69 9.92 9.19 -0.40
N GLN A 70 10.93 10.04 -0.21
CA GLN A 70 12.31 9.61 -0.34
C GLN A 70 12.59 8.60 0.77
N ARG A 71 12.98 7.38 0.38
CA ARG A 71 13.48 6.39 1.33
C ARG A 71 14.81 6.93 1.83
N ASN A 72 14.85 7.40 3.07
CA ASN A 72 16.06 7.93 3.67
C ASN A 72 17.11 6.78 3.68
N PRO A 73 18.23 6.87 2.93
CA PRO A 73 19.18 5.76 2.83
C PRO A 73 19.93 5.50 4.16
N HIS A 74 19.78 6.38 5.15
CA HIS A 74 20.45 6.29 6.44
C HIS A 74 19.74 5.46 7.51
N THR A 75 18.56 4.89 7.24
CA THR A 75 17.88 3.95 8.15
C THR A 75 18.01 2.50 7.68
N ILE A 76 19.23 2.06 7.40
CA ILE A 76 19.51 0.61 7.38
C ILE A 76 19.67 0.23 8.86
N PRO A 77 18.76 -0.57 9.45
CA PRO A 77 18.99 -1.09 10.79
C PRO A 77 20.28 -1.92 10.74
N GLN A 78 21.33 -1.50 11.44
CA GLN A 78 22.55 -2.28 11.55
C GLN A 78 22.27 -3.49 12.46
N GLY A 79 21.84 -4.59 11.85
CA GLY A 79 21.59 -5.85 12.55
C GLY A 79 20.80 -6.83 11.67
N ASN A 80 20.91 -8.12 11.96
CA ASN A 80 20.08 -9.12 11.28
C ASN A 80 18.61 -8.90 11.66
N PRO A 81 17.69 -8.81 10.68
CA PRO A 81 16.26 -8.66 10.97
C PRO A 81 15.77 -9.87 11.76
N ARG A 82 15.03 -9.62 12.85
CA ARG A 82 14.39 -10.69 13.63
C ARG A 82 13.19 -11.21 12.86
N ILE A 83 13.01 -12.53 12.86
CA ILE A 83 11.85 -13.19 12.26
C ILE A 83 10.87 -13.50 13.39
N CYS A 84 9.63 -13.06 13.26
CA CYS A 84 8.61 -13.33 14.26
C CYS A 84 8.30 -14.83 14.26
N GLY A 85 8.45 -15.50 15.41
CA GLY A 85 8.13 -16.93 15.55
C GLY A 85 6.65 -17.27 15.33
N PHE A 86 5.75 -16.29 15.42
CA PHE A 86 4.31 -16.50 15.26
C PHE A 86 3.82 -16.29 13.83
N CYS A 87 4.24 -15.22 13.16
CA CYS A 87 3.73 -14.85 11.83
C CYS A 87 4.78 -14.88 10.71
N GLY A 88 6.05 -15.10 11.04
CA GLY A 88 7.15 -15.13 10.07
C GLY A 88 7.60 -13.76 9.54
N THR A 89 6.98 -12.66 9.99
CA THR A 89 7.36 -11.31 9.54
C THR A 89 8.77 -10.95 10.01
N LYS A 90 9.57 -10.42 9.08
CA LYS A 90 10.85 -9.77 9.37
C LYS A 90 10.61 -8.39 9.99
N ALA A 91 11.20 -8.12 11.15
CA ALA A 91 11.19 -6.82 11.77
C ALA A 91 12.59 -6.30 12.08
N SER A 92 12.65 -5.05 12.51
CA SER A 92 13.87 -4.42 12.99
C SER A 92 14.51 -5.26 14.10
N PRO A 93 15.86 -5.35 14.17
CA PRO A 93 16.56 -5.99 15.29
C PRO A 93 16.14 -5.41 16.65
N ASP A 94 15.80 -4.11 16.69
CA ASP A 94 15.41 -3.41 17.92
C ASP A 94 13.90 -3.49 18.22
N ALA A 95 13.12 -4.23 17.42
CA ALA A 95 11.68 -4.33 17.64
C ALA A 95 11.37 -5.14 18.90
N THR A 96 10.65 -4.54 19.85
CA THR A 96 10.15 -5.21 21.07
C THR A 96 8.93 -6.10 20.77
N TYR A 97 8.12 -5.70 19.80
CA TYR A 97 6.88 -6.37 19.38
C TYR A 97 6.78 -6.43 17.86
N CYS A 98 6.10 -7.44 17.35
CA CYS A 98 5.88 -7.64 15.92
C CYS A 98 4.93 -6.57 15.38
N PRO A 99 5.33 -5.79 14.36
CA PRO A 99 4.49 -4.73 13.81
C PRO A 99 3.25 -5.27 13.07
N GLU A 100 3.27 -6.54 12.66
CA GLU A 100 2.16 -7.14 11.91
C GLU A 100 1.15 -7.85 12.81
N CYS A 101 1.60 -8.57 13.85
CA CYS A 101 0.71 -9.38 14.68
C CYS A 101 0.66 -8.99 16.16
N GLY A 102 1.49 -8.03 16.60
CA GLY A 102 1.51 -7.54 17.98
C GLY A 102 2.18 -8.47 19.01
N ASN A 103 2.63 -9.67 18.62
CA ASN A 103 3.33 -10.59 19.53
C ASN A 103 4.77 -10.15 19.80
N ASN A 104 5.30 -10.52 20.98
CA ASN A 104 6.69 -10.26 21.35
C ASN A 104 7.66 -11.14 20.54
N PHE A 105 8.87 -10.60 20.28
CA PHE A 105 9.97 -11.29 19.58
C PHE A 105 10.80 -12.22 20.47
#